data_AF-A0A2Z6M0J0-F1
#
_entry.id   AF-A0A2Z6M0J0-F1
#
_cell.length_a   1.000
_cell.length_b   1.000
_cell.length_c   1.000
_cell.angle_alpha   90.00
_cell.angle_beta   90.00
_cell.angle_gamma   90.00
#
_symmetry.space_group_name_H-M   'P 1'
#
loop_
_entity.id
_entity.type
_entity.pdbx_description
1 polymer ?
#
loop_
_entity_poly.entity_id
_entity_poly.type
_entity_poly.pdbx_seq_one_letter_code
_entity_poly.pdbx_strand_id
1 'polypeptide(L)'
;MRKRRKCSGQELLHKLQGQEDQNVRETFQDQHQETTNNELDDQIEDHTLDSSSIPNENVSQQKEEPLLIKVRDICTGEITIRKMVADQVWHLEKTQKVVLEIGGNGQGNDNGANLLVRFLGRLAQKSAYCPISVERWDEMSDDSSRAQWTCIEEHFEFDYAAGVKWVISTLGERWKAYKYKLRCQHFYPNKTKEEILANCPSGVSPAEWASFVHHYTKDQMKKLCHQNTKNRKMLKVSHAGGSKSNARRGRQMELQLDRPVCRGEVILSTLLKKNGNYVNDEGKVLAVS
;
A
#
# COMPACT_ATOMS: atom_id res chain seq x y z
N MET A 1 37.86 -8.63 -8.64
CA MET A 1 37.55 -7.36 -7.92
C MET A 1 36.32 -6.71 -8.55
N ARG A 2 35.15 -6.72 -7.88
CA ARG A 2 33.97 -5.98 -8.33
C ARG A 2 34.10 -4.52 -7.84
N LYS A 3 34.34 -3.58 -8.75
CA LYS A 3 34.31 -2.13 -8.44
C LYS A 3 32.90 -1.77 -7.98
N ARG A 4 32.72 -1.42 -6.69
CA ARG A 4 31.53 -0.70 -6.22
C ARG A 4 31.56 0.69 -6.89
N ARG A 5 30.71 0.91 -7.89
CA ARG A 5 30.51 2.26 -8.43
C ARG A 5 29.62 3.01 -7.42
N LYS A 6 30.16 4.05 -6.78
CA LYS A 6 29.36 5.07 -6.09
C LYS A 6 28.68 5.90 -7.19
N CYS A 7 27.46 5.52 -7.57
CA CYS A 7 26.60 6.38 -8.36
C CYS A 7 25.93 7.34 -7.37
N SER A 8 26.28 8.62 -7.42
CA SER A 8 25.68 9.63 -6.51
C SER A 8 24.19 9.74 -6.80
N GLY A 9 23.36 9.89 -5.76
CA GLY A 9 21.92 10.15 -5.95
C GLY A 9 21.63 11.35 -6.87
N GLN A 10 22.57 12.30 -6.96
CA GLN A 10 22.51 13.45 -7.87
C GLN A 10 22.74 13.09 -9.34
N GLU A 11 23.62 12.13 -9.64
CA GLU A 11 23.84 11.64 -11.02
C GLU A 11 22.64 10.82 -11.53
N LEU A 12 21.99 10.08 -10.63
CA LEU A 12 20.75 9.35 -10.91
C LEU A 12 19.61 10.34 -11.22
N LEU A 13 19.50 11.44 -10.46
CA LEU A 13 18.55 12.53 -10.68
C LEU A 13 18.72 13.17 -12.07
N HIS A 14 19.94 13.57 -12.44
CA HIS A 14 20.20 14.22 -13.74
C HIS A 14 19.86 13.30 -14.93
N LYS A 15 20.02 11.98 -14.77
CA LYS A 15 19.66 11.00 -15.81
C LYS A 15 18.15 10.76 -15.90
N LEU A 16 17.42 10.86 -14.78
CA LEU A 16 15.96 10.72 -14.76
C LEU A 16 15.25 11.98 -15.26
N GLN A 17 15.82 13.17 -15.03
CA GLN A 17 15.26 14.46 -15.46
C GLN A 17 15.51 14.75 -16.95
N GLY A 18 16.61 14.29 -17.55
CA GLY A 18 16.95 14.56 -18.95
C GLY A 18 16.06 13.90 -20.02
N GLN A 19 15.03 13.14 -19.64
CA GLN A 19 14.08 12.50 -20.56
C GLN A 19 12.61 12.85 -20.29
N GLU A 20 12.30 13.67 -19.27
CA GLU A 20 10.93 14.12 -19.01
C GLU A 20 10.45 15.19 -20.04
N ASP A 21 11.38 15.86 -20.74
CA ASP A 21 11.08 16.95 -21.69
C ASP A 21 10.48 16.51 -23.05
N GLN A 22 10.31 15.21 -23.31
CA GLN A 22 9.68 14.73 -24.55
C GLN A 22 8.36 13.97 -24.36
N ASN A 23 7.92 13.70 -23.12
CA ASN A 23 6.70 12.90 -22.89
C ASN A 23 5.67 13.54 -21.97
N VAL A 24 5.81 14.83 -21.65
CA VAL A 24 4.82 15.60 -20.88
C VAL A 24 4.38 16.82 -21.69
N ARG A 25 3.59 16.58 -22.73
CA ARG A 25 2.75 17.62 -23.35
C ARG A 25 1.37 17.05 -23.66
N GLU A 26 0.66 16.71 -22.59
CA GLU A 26 -0.78 16.45 -22.44
C GLU A 26 -0.88 15.91 -21.00
N THR A 27 -1.24 16.67 -19.96
CA THR A 27 -2.43 17.51 -19.77
C THR A 27 -2.19 18.53 -18.62
N PHE A 28 -2.69 19.75 -18.83
CA PHE A 28 -2.74 20.97 -18.00
C PHE A 28 -2.99 20.78 -16.48
N GLN A 29 -2.28 21.48 -15.56
CA GLN A 29 -2.57 22.84 -14.98
C GLN A 29 -4.02 22.97 -14.47
N ASP A 30 -4.39 23.39 -13.26
CA ASP A 30 -3.80 24.19 -12.18
C ASP A 30 -4.54 23.83 -10.86
N GLN A 31 -3.96 24.15 -9.69
CA GLN A 31 -4.55 25.06 -8.69
C GLN A 31 -3.65 25.18 -7.45
N HIS A 32 -3.02 26.35 -7.33
CA HIS A 32 -2.48 26.91 -6.10
C HIS A 32 -3.61 27.38 -5.19
N GLN A 33 -3.44 27.20 -3.88
CA GLN A 33 -3.93 28.15 -2.88
C GLN A 33 -2.93 28.20 -1.71
N GLU A 34 -2.38 29.39 -1.50
CA GLU A 34 -1.68 29.81 -0.29
C GLU A 34 -2.67 29.92 0.87
N THR A 35 -2.20 29.70 2.10
CA THR A 35 -2.63 30.54 3.23
C THR A 35 -1.58 30.51 4.35
N THR A 36 -1.58 31.63 5.05
CA THR A 36 -0.54 32.25 5.88
C THR A 36 -0.42 31.71 7.31
N ASN A 37 0.72 32.04 7.94
CA ASN A 37 1.08 31.81 9.34
C ASN A 37 0.11 32.40 10.37
N ASN A 38 0.11 31.86 11.60
CA ASN A 38 0.23 32.64 12.85
C ASN A 38 0.59 31.75 14.08
N GLU A 39 1.57 32.24 14.84
CA GLU A 39 1.94 31.98 16.24
C GLU A 39 0.85 32.56 17.20
N LEU A 40 0.65 32.27 18.49
CA LEU A 40 1.35 31.62 19.62
C LEU A 40 0.33 31.37 20.79
N ASP A 41 0.80 30.71 21.86
CA ASP A 41 0.32 30.63 23.26
C ASP A 41 -0.56 29.46 23.79
N ASP A 42 0.15 28.50 24.38
CA ASP A 42 0.15 28.07 25.80
C ASP A 42 -1.11 27.58 26.55
N GLN A 43 -0.98 26.30 26.97
CA GLN A 43 -1.28 25.72 28.31
C GLN A 43 -2.50 24.76 28.52
N ILE A 44 -2.10 23.52 28.88
CA ILE A 44 -2.69 22.48 29.79
C ILE A 44 -3.26 21.19 29.16
N GLU A 45 -2.94 20.09 29.86
CA GLU A 45 -2.81 18.67 29.56
C GLU A 45 -4.08 17.89 29.14
N ASP A 46 -3.95 17.08 28.07
CA ASP A 46 -4.26 15.64 28.08
C ASP A 46 -3.50 14.97 26.91
N HIS A 47 -2.88 13.81 27.17
CA HIS A 47 -1.97 13.15 26.23
C HIS A 47 -2.72 12.52 25.05
N THR A 48 -3.01 13.35 24.05
CA THR A 48 -3.55 12.94 22.77
C THR A 48 -2.49 12.26 21.90
N LEU A 49 -2.86 11.15 21.29
CA LEU A 49 -2.19 10.62 20.11
C LEU A 49 -2.33 11.67 19.02
N ASP A 50 -1.21 12.31 18.67
CA ASP A 50 -1.02 13.28 17.59
C ASP A 50 -2.08 13.17 16.46
N SER A 51 -3.05 14.09 16.50
CA SER A 51 -4.13 14.24 15.53
C SER A 51 -3.64 14.52 14.10
N SER A 52 -2.35 14.80 13.88
CA SER A 52 -1.76 14.92 12.53
C SER A 52 -1.68 13.58 11.78
N SER A 53 -1.97 12.46 12.45
CA SER A 53 -2.03 11.12 11.85
C SER A 53 -3.43 10.67 11.44
N ILE A 54 -4.47 11.48 11.69
CA ILE A 54 -5.80 11.23 11.14
C ILE A 54 -5.73 11.58 9.66
N PRO A 55 -5.93 10.63 8.72
CA PRO A 55 -6.22 11.01 7.36
C PRO A 55 -7.54 11.79 7.43
N ASN A 56 -7.47 13.09 7.18
CA ASN A 56 -8.66 13.89 6.95
C ASN A 56 -9.18 13.48 5.56
N GLU A 57 -9.76 12.28 5.47
CA GLU A 57 -10.62 11.90 4.35
C GLU A 57 -11.90 12.69 4.55
N ASN A 58 -11.90 13.95 4.09
CA ASN A 58 -13.02 14.40 3.29
C ASN A 58 -13.35 13.22 2.37
N VAL A 59 -14.57 12.68 2.51
CA VAL A 59 -15.12 11.64 1.62
C VAL A 59 -15.34 12.28 0.24
N SER A 60 -14.25 12.69 -0.39
CA SER A 60 -14.15 12.84 -1.82
C SER A 60 -13.89 11.43 -2.30
N GLN A 61 -14.90 10.86 -2.97
CA GLN A 61 -14.76 9.60 -3.70
C GLN A 61 -13.63 9.79 -4.72
N GLN A 62 -12.37 9.57 -4.33
CA GLN A 62 -11.27 9.49 -5.28
C GLN A 62 -11.52 8.24 -6.11
N LYS A 63 -12.17 8.46 -7.26
CA LYS A 63 -12.52 7.42 -8.22
C LYS A 63 -11.24 6.70 -8.60
N GLU A 64 -11.18 5.40 -8.30
CA GLU A 64 -10.01 4.59 -8.57
C GLU A 64 -9.68 4.64 -10.07
N GLU A 65 -8.48 5.13 -10.42
CA GLU A 65 -8.08 5.20 -11.82
C GLU A 65 -7.91 3.78 -12.40
N PRO A 66 -8.56 3.49 -13.55
CA PRO A 66 -8.44 2.20 -14.20
C PRO A 66 -7.03 1.99 -14.76
N LEU A 67 -6.55 0.75 -14.70
CA LEU A 67 -5.24 0.34 -15.20
C LEU A 67 -5.40 -0.37 -16.54
N LEU A 68 -4.39 -0.28 -17.41
CA LEU A 68 -4.29 -1.12 -18.61
C LEU A 68 -3.77 -2.51 -18.21
N ILE A 69 -4.57 -3.54 -18.43
CA ILE A 69 -4.40 -4.87 -17.87
C ILE A 69 -4.49 -5.91 -18.97
N LYS A 70 -3.55 -6.87 -18.96
CA LYS A 70 -3.57 -8.05 -19.81
C LYS A 70 -4.54 -9.08 -19.22
N VAL A 71 -5.51 -9.51 -20.01
CA VAL A 71 -6.48 -10.55 -19.64
C VAL A 71 -6.34 -11.68 -20.65
N ARG A 72 -6.06 -12.89 -20.17
CA ARG A 72 -6.00 -14.11 -20.98
C ARG A 72 -7.33 -14.83 -20.87
N ASP A 73 -7.89 -15.24 -22.00
CA ASP A 73 -8.91 -16.29 -22.04
C ASP A 73 -8.24 -17.67 -22.06
N ILE A 74 -8.57 -18.53 -21.10
CA ILE A 74 -7.97 -19.85 -20.88
C ILE A 74 -8.41 -20.85 -21.96
N CYS A 75 -9.59 -20.67 -22.55
CA CYS A 75 -10.12 -21.57 -23.57
C CYS A 75 -9.47 -21.30 -24.93
N THR A 76 -9.30 -20.03 -25.31
CA THR A 76 -8.72 -19.66 -26.61
C THR A 76 -7.21 -19.38 -26.54
N GLY A 77 -6.69 -19.06 -25.35
CA GLY A 77 -5.33 -18.58 -25.16
C GLY A 77 -5.12 -17.12 -25.56
N GLU A 78 -6.17 -16.43 -26.04
CA GLU A 78 -6.09 -15.05 -26.50
C GLU A 78 -5.82 -14.09 -25.35
N ILE A 79 -4.91 -13.14 -25.56
CA ILE A 79 -4.59 -12.09 -24.59
C ILE A 79 -5.09 -10.76 -25.12
N THR A 80 -5.99 -10.12 -24.37
CA THR A 80 -6.51 -8.78 -24.65
C THR A 80 -6.03 -7.77 -23.62
N ILE A 81 -5.87 -6.51 -24.01
CA ILE A 81 -5.54 -5.42 -23.09
C ILE A 81 -6.80 -4.59 -22.86
N ARG A 82 -7.22 -4.46 -21.61
CA ARG A 82 -8.44 -3.72 -21.22
C ARG A 82 -8.15 -2.76 -20.08
N LYS A 83 -8.91 -1.66 -20.00
CA LYS A 83 -8.92 -0.76 -18.83
C LYS A 83 -9.76 -1.40 -17.74
N MET A 84 -9.20 -1.56 -16.54
CA MET A 84 -9.87 -2.28 -15.44
C MET A 84 -9.56 -1.69 -14.06
N VAL A 85 -10.54 -1.72 -13.16
CA VAL A 85 -10.39 -1.47 -11.71
C VAL A 85 -10.60 -2.76 -10.91
N ALA A 86 -10.17 -2.78 -9.64
CA ALA A 86 -10.19 -3.99 -8.82
C ALA A 86 -11.58 -4.65 -8.69
N ASP A 87 -12.65 -3.85 -8.64
CA ASP A 87 -14.01 -4.38 -8.49
C ASP A 87 -14.52 -5.10 -9.75
N GLN A 88 -14.01 -4.74 -10.93
CA GLN A 88 -14.39 -5.40 -12.19
C GLN A 88 -13.78 -6.81 -12.32
N VAL A 89 -12.73 -7.12 -11.55
CA VAL A 89 -12.10 -8.45 -11.54
C VAL A 89 -13.12 -9.53 -11.16
N TRP A 90 -14.01 -9.26 -10.19
CA TRP A 90 -15.05 -10.18 -9.73
C TRP A 90 -16.10 -10.54 -10.79
N HIS A 91 -16.13 -9.80 -11.90
CA HIS A 91 -17.10 -9.94 -12.98
C HIS A 91 -16.47 -10.49 -14.26
N LEU A 92 -15.20 -10.90 -14.20
CA LEU A 92 -14.58 -11.62 -15.30
C LEU A 92 -15.29 -12.95 -15.53
N GLU A 93 -15.36 -13.36 -16.79
CA GLU A 93 -15.82 -14.69 -17.15
C GLU A 93 -14.91 -15.73 -16.48
N LYS A 94 -15.45 -16.90 -16.14
CA LYS A 94 -14.67 -17.96 -15.49
C LYS A 94 -13.50 -18.46 -16.34
N THR A 95 -13.55 -18.22 -17.66
CA THR A 95 -12.49 -18.53 -18.61
C THR A 95 -11.42 -17.45 -18.64
N GLN A 96 -11.63 -16.29 -18.03
CA GLN A 96 -10.73 -15.14 -18.13
C GLN A 96 -9.92 -14.94 -16.85
N LYS A 97 -8.61 -14.69 -17.01
CA LYS A 97 -7.72 -14.36 -15.91
C LYS A 97 -6.88 -13.13 -16.20
N VAL A 98 -6.67 -12.32 -15.17
CA VAL A 98 -5.71 -11.21 -15.20
C VAL A 98 -4.30 -11.78 -15.17
N VAL A 99 -3.53 -11.48 -16.22
CA VAL A 99 -2.12 -11.88 -16.31
C VAL A 99 -1.26 -10.81 -15.66
N LEU A 100 -0.30 -11.23 -14.84
CA LEU A 100 0.71 -10.34 -14.28
C LEU A 100 2.10 -10.96 -14.27
N GLU A 101 3.10 -10.10 -14.29
CA GLU A 101 4.51 -10.48 -14.35
C GLU A 101 5.16 -10.42 -12.97
N ILE A 102 5.83 -11.51 -12.57
CA ILE A 102 6.67 -11.58 -11.37
C ILE A 102 8.11 -11.28 -11.74
N GLY A 103 8.70 -10.28 -11.09
CA GLY A 103 10.12 -9.94 -11.26
C GLY A 103 11.05 -10.92 -10.54
N GLY A 104 12.35 -10.85 -10.84
CA GLY A 104 13.36 -11.74 -10.23
C GLY A 104 13.53 -11.64 -8.71
N ASN A 105 12.88 -10.66 -8.06
CA ASN A 105 12.79 -10.55 -6.61
C ASN A 105 11.56 -11.27 -6.01
N GLY A 106 10.80 -12.00 -6.82
CA GLY A 106 9.56 -12.68 -6.41
C GLY A 106 8.38 -11.74 -6.20
N GLN A 107 8.42 -10.50 -6.72
CA GLN A 107 7.33 -9.53 -6.58
C GLN A 107 6.77 -9.12 -7.94
N GLY A 108 5.47 -8.88 -8.00
CA GLY A 108 4.84 -8.33 -9.17
C GLY A 108 5.31 -6.90 -9.49
N ASN A 109 5.61 -6.62 -10.75
CA ASN A 109 6.26 -5.37 -11.16
C ASN A 109 5.58 -4.63 -12.33
N ASP A 110 4.38 -5.07 -12.75
CA ASP A 110 3.58 -4.47 -13.83
C ASP A 110 2.23 -3.89 -13.33
N ASN A 111 1.33 -3.57 -14.27
CA ASN A 111 -0.01 -3.10 -13.93
C ASN A 111 -0.93 -4.21 -13.42
N GLY A 112 -0.76 -5.46 -13.89
CA GLY A 112 -1.49 -6.62 -13.39
C GLY A 112 -1.21 -6.85 -11.90
N ALA A 113 0.06 -6.74 -11.50
CA ALA A 113 0.49 -6.78 -10.10
C ALA A 113 -0.12 -5.65 -9.27
N ASN A 114 -0.17 -4.43 -9.83
CA ASN A 114 -0.83 -3.30 -9.16
C ASN A 114 -2.33 -3.56 -8.95
N LEU A 115 -3.01 -4.10 -9.96
CA LEU A 115 -4.42 -4.47 -9.86
C LEU A 115 -4.64 -5.58 -8.83
N LEU A 116 -3.80 -6.62 -8.81
CA LEU A 116 -3.84 -7.67 -7.80
C LEU A 116 -3.73 -7.08 -6.40
N VAL A 117 -2.76 -6.20 -6.14
CA VAL A 117 -2.60 -5.56 -4.83
C VAL A 117 -3.85 -4.79 -4.40
N ARG A 118 -4.56 -4.13 -5.33
CA ARG A 118 -5.83 -3.45 -5.07
C ARG A 118 -6.97 -4.45 -4.80
N PHE A 119 -7.06 -5.51 -5.60
CA PHE A 119 -8.00 -6.60 -5.43
C PHE A 119 -7.83 -7.30 -4.07
N LEU A 120 -6.60 -7.60 -3.66
CA LEU A 120 -6.29 -8.16 -2.33
C LEU A 120 -6.76 -7.23 -1.21
N GLY A 121 -6.73 -5.90 -1.44
CA GLY A 121 -7.31 -4.92 -0.54
C GLY A 121 -8.83 -5.05 -0.37
N ARG A 122 -9.56 -5.46 -1.42
CA ARG A 122 -11.00 -5.76 -1.36
C ARG A 122 -11.26 -7.13 -0.73
N LEU A 123 -10.46 -8.14 -1.11
CA LEU A 123 -10.55 -9.49 -0.56
C LEU A 123 -10.32 -9.50 0.96
N ALA A 124 -9.36 -8.73 1.45
CA ALA A 124 -9.04 -8.58 2.87
C ALA A 124 -10.18 -8.01 3.72
N GLN A 125 -11.19 -7.39 3.11
CA GLN A 125 -12.36 -6.82 3.79
C GLN A 125 -13.52 -7.81 3.87
N LYS A 126 -13.47 -8.91 3.12
CA LYS A 126 -14.53 -9.92 3.10
C LYS A 126 -14.29 -10.91 4.24
N SER A 127 -15.12 -10.84 5.28
CA SER A 127 -15.05 -11.71 6.48
C SER A 127 -15.01 -13.20 6.13
N ALA A 128 -15.72 -13.64 5.09
CA ALA A 128 -15.70 -15.03 4.62
C ALA A 128 -14.29 -15.55 4.24
N TYR A 129 -13.38 -14.65 3.86
CA TYR A 129 -12.00 -14.99 3.53
C TYR A 129 -11.03 -14.56 4.62
N CYS A 130 -11.17 -13.34 5.12
CA CYS A 130 -10.23 -12.70 6.03
C CYS A 130 -10.97 -12.18 7.28
N PRO A 131 -11.40 -13.04 8.19
CA PRO A 131 -12.16 -12.63 9.37
C PRO A 131 -11.33 -11.71 10.26
N ILE A 132 -11.95 -10.63 10.77
CA ILE A 132 -11.28 -9.67 11.66
C ILE A 132 -11.20 -10.16 13.11
N SER A 133 -11.99 -11.17 13.47
CA SER A 133 -11.94 -11.82 14.80
C SER A 133 -10.62 -12.54 15.06
N VAL A 134 -9.93 -12.99 14.00
CA VAL A 134 -8.61 -13.59 14.12
C VAL A 134 -7.61 -12.53 14.57
N GLU A 135 -6.83 -12.81 15.61
CA GLU A 135 -5.93 -11.83 16.21
C GLU A 135 -4.69 -11.61 15.32
N ARG A 136 -4.03 -12.71 14.92
CA ARG A 136 -2.82 -12.68 14.08
C ARG A 136 -2.99 -13.35 12.72
N TRP A 137 -2.28 -12.85 11.71
CA TRP A 137 -2.36 -13.39 10.34
C TRP A 137 -1.92 -14.86 10.24
N ASP A 138 -0.94 -15.26 11.04
CA ASP A 138 -0.45 -16.64 11.09
C ASP A 138 -1.38 -17.60 11.85
N GLU A 139 -2.45 -17.09 12.47
CA GLU A 139 -3.51 -17.89 13.10
C GLU A 139 -4.73 -18.05 12.17
N MET A 140 -4.64 -17.59 10.91
CA MET A 140 -5.68 -17.81 9.92
C MET A 140 -5.88 -19.31 9.71
N SER A 141 -7.14 -19.77 9.70
CA SER A 141 -7.43 -21.20 9.50
C SER A 141 -6.98 -21.68 8.12
N ASP A 142 -6.72 -22.98 8.01
CA ASP A 142 -6.39 -23.61 6.74
C ASP A 142 -7.51 -23.46 5.72
N ASP A 143 -8.77 -23.51 6.15
CA ASP A 143 -9.94 -23.34 5.29
C ASP A 143 -10.02 -21.91 4.72
N SER A 144 -9.81 -20.89 5.55
CA SER A 144 -9.73 -19.50 5.09
C SER A 144 -8.54 -19.30 4.14
N SER A 145 -7.37 -19.84 4.49
CA SER A 145 -6.17 -19.75 3.65
C SER A 145 -6.38 -20.40 2.27
N ARG A 146 -7.05 -21.56 2.24
CA ARG A 146 -7.41 -22.25 1.00
C ARG A 146 -8.42 -21.44 0.18
N ALA A 147 -9.49 -20.94 0.81
CA ALA A 147 -10.50 -20.13 0.14
C ALA A 147 -9.92 -18.83 -0.44
N GLN A 148 -9.01 -18.17 0.28
CA GLN A 148 -8.27 -17.00 -0.20
C GLN A 148 -7.47 -17.34 -1.46
N TRP A 149 -6.70 -18.43 -1.41
CA TRP A 149 -5.85 -18.84 -2.53
C TRP A 149 -6.67 -19.26 -3.75
N THR A 150 -7.72 -20.08 -3.57
CA THR A 150 -8.65 -20.45 -4.65
C THR A 150 -9.24 -19.22 -5.31
N CYS A 151 -9.69 -18.23 -4.52
CA CYS A 151 -10.23 -16.98 -5.07
C CYS A 151 -9.19 -16.21 -5.90
N ILE A 152 -7.93 -16.18 -5.47
CA ILE A 152 -6.85 -15.52 -6.23
C ILE A 152 -6.57 -16.28 -7.52
N GLU A 153 -6.41 -17.61 -7.45
CA GLU A 153 -6.14 -18.45 -8.62
C GLU A 153 -7.25 -18.41 -9.65
N GLU A 154 -8.51 -18.26 -9.24
CA GLU A 154 -9.65 -18.14 -10.16
C GLU A 154 -9.55 -16.89 -11.04
N HIS A 155 -8.99 -15.79 -10.54
CA HIS A 155 -9.03 -14.49 -11.21
C HIS A 155 -7.69 -14.03 -11.78
N PHE A 156 -6.57 -14.59 -11.31
CA PHE A 156 -5.22 -14.16 -11.68
C PHE A 156 -4.36 -15.31 -12.18
N GLU A 157 -3.47 -15.01 -13.11
CA GLU A 157 -2.47 -15.94 -13.66
C GLU A 157 -1.08 -15.30 -13.58
N PHE A 158 -0.13 -16.01 -12.96
CA PHE A 158 1.27 -15.62 -12.86
C PHE A 158 2.13 -16.83 -12.52
N ASP A 159 3.45 -16.64 -12.47
CA ASP A 159 4.37 -17.65 -11.94
C ASP A 159 4.12 -17.83 -10.43
N TYR A 160 3.28 -18.82 -10.08
CA TYR A 160 2.91 -19.11 -8.70
C TYR A 160 4.11 -19.55 -7.86
N ALA A 161 5.06 -20.29 -8.44
CA ALA A 161 6.25 -20.74 -7.73
C ALA A 161 7.11 -19.55 -7.27
N ALA A 162 7.22 -18.52 -8.12
CA ALA A 162 7.93 -17.29 -7.78
C ALA A 162 7.10 -16.30 -6.93
N GLY A 163 5.78 -16.26 -7.13
CA GLY A 163 4.93 -15.17 -6.63
C GLY A 163 4.10 -15.46 -5.38
N VAL A 164 3.81 -16.72 -5.05
CA VAL A 164 2.83 -17.08 -3.98
C VAL A 164 3.15 -16.42 -2.63
N LYS A 165 4.43 -16.44 -2.23
CA LYS A 165 4.88 -15.85 -0.96
C LYS A 165 4.59 -14.35 -0.91
N TRP A 166 4.83 -13.63 -2.01
CA TRP A 166 4.56 -12.20 -2.11
C TRP A 166 3.07 -11.91 -2.03
N VAL A 167 2.24 -12.68 -2.74
CA VAL A 167 0.79 -12.50 -2.76
C VAL A 167 0.17 -12.70 -1.37
N ILE A 168 0.49 -13.81 -0.70
CA ILE A 168 -0.03 -14.11 0.65
C ILE A 168 0.46 -13.08 1.67
N SER A 169 1.73 -12.68 1.62
CA SER A 169 2.26 -11.61 2.47
C SER A 169 1.53 -10.29 2.25
N THR A 170 1.29 -9.93 0.98
CA THR A 170 0.56 -8.71 0.61
C THR A 170 -0.88 -8.76 1.11
N LEU A 171 -1.57 -9.90 0.99
CA LEU A 171 -2.92 -10.06 1.52
C LEU A 171 -2.96 -9.84 3.04
N GLY A 172 -2.01 -10.44 3.78
CA GLY A 172 -1.90 -10.24 5.22
C GLY A 172 -1.61 -8.79 5.61
N GLU A 173 -0.79 -8.07 4.85
CA GLU A 173 -0.59 -6.63 5.04
C GLU A 173 -1.86 -5.82 4.79
N ARG A 174 -2.63 -6.16 3.74
CA ARG A 174 -3.91 -5.52 3.42
C ARG A 174 -4.96 -5.78 4.50
N TRP A 175 -5.02 -6.97 5.06
CA TRP A 175 -5.88 -7.31 6.19
C TRP A 175 -5.51 -6.53 7.46
N LYS A 176 -4.22 -6.44 7.80
CA LYS A 176 -3.75 -5.60 8.92
C LYS A 176 -4.10 -4.13 8.71
N ALA A 177 -3.96 -3.63 7.48
CA ALA A 177 -4.33 -2.25 7.13
C ALA A 177 -5.85 -2.02 7.25
N TYR A 178 -6.67 -2.99 6.86
CA TYR A 178 -8.12 -2.93 7.06
C TYR A 178 -8.50 -2.90 8.55
N LYS A 179 -7.93 -3.78 9.37
CA LYS A 179 -8.10 -3.76 10.84
C LYS A 179 -7.67 -2.41 11.44
N TYR A 180 -6.57 -1.84 10.96
CA TYR A 180 -6.14 -0.50 11.36
C TYR A 180 -7.17 0.58 10.99
N LYS A 181 -7.71 0.54 9.77
CA LYS A 181 -8.76 1.47 9.31
C LYS A 181 -10.00 1.39 10.19
N LEU A 182 -10.47 0.18 10.53
CA LEU A 182 -11.58 -0.02 11.45
C LEU A 182 -11.31 0.61 12.83
N ARG A 183 -10.09 0.44 13.35
CA ARG A 183 -9.72 1.11 14.61
C ARG A 183 -9.79 2.63 14.49
N CYS A 184 -9.23 3.20 13.42
CA CYS A 184 -9.27 4.64 13.18
C CYS A 184 -10.70 5.19 13.15
N GLN A 185 -11.61 4.49 12.46
CA GLN A 185 -12.99 4.94 12.27
C GLN A 185 -13.88 4.74 13.51
N HIS A 186 -13.68 3.65 14.24
CA HIS A 186 -14.61 3.26 15.30
C HIS A 186 -14.10 3.58 16.71
N PHE A 187 -12.79 3.60 16.96
CA PHE A 187 -12.26 3.77 18.32
C PHE A 187 -11.93 5.23 18.65
N TYR A 188 -11.76 6.10 17.64
CA TYR A 188 -11.33 7.48 17.84
C TYR A 188 -12.49 8.51 17.78
N PRO A 189 -12.35 9.66 18.47
CA PRO A 189 -11.44 9.88 19.59
C PRO A 189 -12.06 9.31 20.87
N ASN A 190 -11.56 8.16 21.33
CA ASN A 190 -11.89 7.54 22.62
C ASN A 190 -13.37 7.23 22.88
N LYS A 191 -14.03 6.54 21.94
CA LYS A 191 -15.39 6.03 22.18
C LYS A 191 -15.41 4.95 23.27
N THR A 192 -16.48 4.89 24.04
CA THR A 192 -16.70 3.83 25.04
C THR A 192 -16.86 2.48 24.36
N LYS A 193 -16.61 1.39 25.08
CA LYS A 193 -16.71 0.04 24.50
C LYS A 193 -18.13 -0.26 24.01
N GLU A 194 -19.12 0.21 24.74
CA GLU A 194 -20.55 0.05 24.45
C GLU A 194 -20.93 0.79 23.16
N GLU A 195 -20.47 2.03 22.99
CA GLU A 195 -20.64 2.80 21.76
C GLU A 195 -19.97 2.12 20.56
N ILE A 196 -18.77 1.57 20.73
CA ILE A 196 -18.06 0.88 19.65
C ILE A 196 -18.83 -0.39 19.24
N LEU A 197 -19.30 -1.18 20.21
CA LEU A 197 -20.06 -2.41 19.95
C LEU A 197 -21.39 -2.12 19.25
N ALA A 198 -22.07 -1.03 19.59
CA ALA A 198 -23.30 -0.61 18.93
C ALA A 198 -23.08 -0.20 17.46
N ASN A 199 -21.88 0.27 17.11
CA ASN A 199 -21.52 0.74 15.77
C ASN A 199 -20.80 -0.35 14.93
N CYS A 200 -21.47 -1.49 14.72
CA CYS A 200 -20.94 -2.59 13.91
C CYS A 200 -20.83 -2.20 12.42
N PRO A 201 -19.66 -2.36 11.77
CA PRO A 201 -19.51 -2.09 10.34
C PRO A 201 -20.39 -3.00 9.47
N SER A 202 -20.87 -2.46 8.34
CA SER A 202 -21.58 -3.26 7.33
C SER A 202 -20.68 -4.36 6.77
N GLY A 203 -21.20 -5.59 6.69
CA GLY A 203 -20.46 -6.74 6.15
C GLY A 203 -19.60 -7.50 7.16
N VAL A 204 -19.60 -7.07 8.43
CA VAL A 204 -18.99 -7.80 9.55
C VAL A 204 -20.11 -8.31 10.46
N SER A 205 -20.01 -9.56 10.93
CA SER A 205 -21.02 -10.09 11.85
C SER A 205 -20.88 -9.48 13.26
N PRO A 206 -21.96 -9.31 14.03
CA PRO A 206 -21.87 -8.76 15.39
C PRO A 206 -20.93 -9.56 16.31
N ALA A 207 -20.88 -10.89 16.18
CA ALA A 207 -20.00 -11.75 16.96
C ALA A 207 -18.52 -11.53 16.63
N GLU A 208 -18.21 -11.40 15.34
CA GLU A 208 -16.87 -11.10 14.85
C GLU A 208 -16.43 -9.69 15.28
N TRP A 209 -17.33 -8.71 15.17
CA TRP A 209 -17.10 -7.35 15.64
C TRP A 209 -16.84 -7.30 17.15
N ALA A 210 -17.66 -7.98 17.94
CA ALA A 210 -17.47 -8.05 19.39
C ALA A 210 -16.12 -8.65 19.78
N SER A 211 -15.68 -9.71 19.07
CA SER A 211 -14.38 -10.34 19.28
C SER A 211 -13.23 -9.38 18.97
N PHE A 212 -13.32 -8.66 17.84
CA PHE A 212 -12.36 -7.62 17.44
C PHE A 212 -12.29 -6.49 18.48
N VAL A 213 -13.43 -5.98 18.94
CA VAL A 213 -13.50 -4.91 19.94
C VAL A 213 -12.93 -5.37 21.28
N HIS A 214 -13.28 -6.57 21.72
CA HIS A 214 -12.73 -7.15 22.94
C HIS A 214 -11.20 -7.25 22.88
N HIS A 215 -10.64 -7.74 21.79
CA HIS A 215 -9.18 -7.83 21.62
C HIS A 215 -8.48 -6.49 21.78
N TYR A 216 -8.95 -5.44 21.07
CA TYR A 216 -8.29 -4.13 21.09
C TYR A 216 -8.59 -3.28 22.33
N THR A 217 -9.56 -3.67 23.15
CA THR A 217 -9.83 -3.02 24.44
C THR A 217 -9.00 -3.60 25.59
N LYS A 218 -8.30 -4.73 25.39
CA LYS A 218 -7.34 -5.30 26.36
C LYS A 218 -6.22 -4.29 26.70
N ASP A 219 -5.86 -4.18 27.97
CA ASP A 219 -4.82 -3.25 28.44
C ASP A 219 -3.45 -3.51 27.81
N GLN A 220 -3.11 -4.78 27.56
CA GLN A 220 -1.89 -5.15 26.85
C GLN A 220 -1.83 -4.51 25.45
N MET A 221 -2.95 -4.50 24.73
CA MET A 221 -3.03 -3.92 23.39
C MET A 221 -2.96 -2.40 23.42
N LYS A 222 -3.59 -1.76 24.43
CA LYS A 222 -3.46 -0.32 24.67
C LYS A 222 -2.01 0.08 24.92
N LYS A 223 -1.30 -0.65 25.80
CA LYS A 223 0.14 -0.44 26.08
C LYS A 223 1.00 -0.58 24.83
N LEU A 224 0.76 -1.63 24.04
CA LEU A 224 1.50 -1.86 22.79
C LEU A 224 1.25 -0.74 21.76
N CYS A 225 0.01 -0.28 21.63
CA CYS A 225 -0.35 0.83 20.73
C CYS A 225 0.38 2.13 21.14
N HIS A 226 0.41 2.44 22.44
CA HIS A 226 1.13 3.60 22.97
C HIS A 226 2.63 3.52 22.67
N GLN A 227 3.25 2.36 22.91
CA GLN A 227 4.67 2.15 22.63
C GLN A 227 4.98 2.28 21.14
N ASN A 228 4.15 1.70 20.26
CA ASN A 228 4.31 1.81 18.81
C ASN A 228 4.21 3.26 18.34
N THR A 229 3.34 4.06 18.94
CA THR A 229 3.25 5.49 18.64
C THR A 229 4.53 6.22 19.06
N LYS A 230 5.04 5.97 20.26
CA LYS A 230 6.35 6.51 20.70
C LYS A 230 7.47 6.10 19.73
N ASN A 231 7.52 4.84 19.33
CA ASN A 231 8.53 4.34 18.39
C ASN A 231 8.41 5.02 17.01
N ARG A 232 7.18 5.25 16.52
CA ARG A 232 6.93 5.94 15.25
C ARG A 232 7.43 7.39 15.27
N LYS A 233 7.31 8.09 16.40
CA LYS A 233 7.86 9.44 16.59
C LYS A 233 9.39 9.48 16.51
N MET A 234 10.07 8.34 16.70
CA MET A 234 11.52 8.21 16.58
C MET A 234 12.01 7.90 15.15
N LEU A 235 11.12 7.88 14.15
CA LEU A 235 11.49 7.64 12.75
C LEU A 235 12.33 8.82 12.21
N LYS A 236 13.61 8.55 11.89
CA LYS A 236 14.56 9.57 11.44
C LYS A 236 14.56 9.84 9.95
N VAL A 237 14.29 8.83 9.12
CA VAL A 237 14.40 8.95 7.65
C VAL A 237 13.02 8.82 7.05
N SER A 238 12.57 9.89 6.40
CA SER A 238 11.29 9.93 5.70
C SER A 238 11.47 9.63 4.22
N HIS A 239 10.44 9.07 3.59
CA HIS A 239 10.45 8.73 2.17
C HIS A 239 9.17 9.24 1.48
N ALA A 240 9.27 9.59 0.21
CA ALA A 240 8.19 10.01 -0.68
C ALA A 240 7.91 8.96 -1.78
N GLY A 241 8.12 7.68 -1.45
CA GLY A 241 7.87 6.55 -2.35
C GLY A 241 6.40 6.40 -2.79
N GLY A 242 5.46 6.97 -2.03
CA GLY A 242 4.03 6.91 -2.32
C GLY A 242 3.48 5.48 -2.38
N SER A 243 2.37 5.29 -3.11
CA SER A 243 1.71 3.98 -3.27
C SER A 243 2.40 3.03 -4.26
N LYS A 244 3.42 3.51 -5.00
CA LYS A 244 4.16 2.69 -5.97
C LYS A 244 5.18 1.82 -5.25
N SER A 245 5.07 0.51 -5.41
CA SER A 245 6.01 -0.45 -4.81
C SER A 245 7.45 -0.27 -5.32
N ASN A 246 8.43 -0.62 -4.50
CA ASN A 246 9.84 -0.58 -4.88
C ASN A 246 10.17 -1.51 -6.05
N ALA A 247 9.48 -2.65 -6.21
CA ALA A 247 9.66 -3.52 -7.38
C ALA A 247 9.25 -2.84 -8.69
N ARG A 248 8.07 -2.20 -8.70
CA ARG A 248 7.59 -1.44 -9.88
C ARG A 248 8.48 -0.23 -10.15
N ARG A 249 8.92 0.45 -9.10
CA ARG A 249 9.85 1.57 -9.18
C ARG A 249 11.19 1.14 -9.78
N GLY A 250 11.76 0.03 -9.30
CA GLY A 250 12.98 -0.57 -9.85
C GLY A 250 12.83 -0.87 -11.34
N ARG A 251 11.77 -1.57 -11.75
CA ARG A 251 11.51 -1.86 -13.18
C ARG A 251 11.43 -0.60 -14.02
N GLN A 252 10.72 0.44 -13.55
CA GLN A 252 10.63 1.70 -14.27
C GLN A 252 12.01 2.36 -14.43
N MET A 253 12.82 2.37 -13.37
CA MET A 253 14.17 2.92 -13.42
C MET A 253 15.09 2.13 -14.36
N GLU A 254 14.96 0.79 -14.41
CA GLU A 254 15.74 -0.05 -15.32
C GLU A 254 15.42 0.24 -16.78
N LEU A 255 14.13 0.42 -17.11
CA LEU A 255 13.68 0.79 -18.46
C LEU A 255 14.17 2.18 -18.86
N GLN A 256 14.14 3.15 -17.94
CA GLN A 256 14.58 4.52 -18.20
C GLN A 256 16.11 4.62 -18.37
N LEU A 257 16.87 3.85 -17.59
CA LEU A 257 18.33 3.91 -17.59
C LEU A 257 18.98 2.92 -18.55
N ASP A 258 18.17 2.05 -19.17
CA ASP A 258 18.60 0.92 -20.02
C ASP A 258 19.71 0.08 -19.37
N ARG A 259 19.59 -0.16 -18.07
CA ARG A 259 20.52 -0.98 -17.29
C ARG A 259 19.86 -1.54 -16.03
N PRO A 260 20.42 -2.63 -15.46
CA PRO A 260 20.03 -3.09 -14.13
C PRO A 260 20.22 -2.02 -13.05
N VAL A 261 19.29 -1.97 -12.10
CA VAL A 261 19.30 -1.02 -10.97
C VAL A 261 19.39 -1.81 -9.66
N CYS A 262 20.28 -1.38 -8.76
CA CYS A 262 20.41 -2.05 -7.48
C CYS A 262 19.36 -1.56 -6.46
N ARG A 263 19.10 -2.38 -5.43
CA ARG A 263 18.15 -2.04 -4.35
C ARG A 263 18.46 -0.70 -3.67
N GLY A 264 19.74 -0.35 -3.53
CA GLY A 264 20.17 0.91 -2.95
C GLY A 264 19.69 2.12 -3.76
N GLU A 265 19.83 2.07 -5.08
CA GLU A 265 19.35 3.14 -5.98
C GLU A 265 17.83 3.30 -5.90
N VAL A 266 17.09 2.19 -5.84
CA VAL A 266 15.64 2.24 -5.66
C VAL A 266 15.28 2.91 -4.32
N ILE A 267 15.92 2.54 -3.22
CA ILE A 267 15.67 3.16 -1.91
C ILE A 267 16.00 4.66 -1.95
N LEU A 268 17.16 5.05 -2.49
CA LEU A 268 17.55 6.45 -2.60
C LEU A 268 16.55 7.27 -3.41
N SER A 269 16.00 6.71 -4.49
CA SER A 269 14.96 7.37 -5.27
C SER A 269 13.67 7.63 -4.48
N THR A 270 13.41 6.88 -3.40
CA THR A 270 12.27 7.14 -2.50
C THR A 270 12.54 8.26 -1.49
N LEU A 271 13.79 8.69 -1.29
CA LEU A 271 14.11 9.80 -0.38
C LEU A 271 13.91 11.17 -1.03
N LEU A 272 13.54 11.19 -2.31
CA LEU A 272 13.35 12.39 -3.11
C LEU A 272 11.85 12.65 -3.33
N LYS A 273 11.46 13.92 -3.20
CA LYS A 273 10.16 14.44 -3.62
C LYS A 273 10.12 14.56 -5.15
N LYS A 274 8.93 14.76 -5.71
CA LYS A 274 8.74 14.97 -7.17
C LYS A 274 9.53 16.14 -7.73
N ASN A 275 9.75 17.20 -6.94
CA ASN A 275 10.53 18.37 -7.32
C ASN A 275 12.06 18.17 -7.20
N GLY A 276 12.53 16.95 -6.91
CA GLY A 276 13.96 16.63 -6.79
C GLY A 276 14.59 16.96 -5.44
N ASN A 277 13.86 17.59 -4.52
CA ASN A 277 14.36 17.86 -3.16
C ASN A 277 14.23 16.63 -2.26
N TYR A 278 15.14 16.49 -1.28
CA TYR A 278 15.02 15.44 -0.26
C TYR A 278 13.80 15.64 0.63
N VAL A 279 13.25 14.54 1.14
CA VAL A 279 12.11 14.59 2.07
C VAL A 279 12.50 15.23 3.40
N ASN A 280 13.67 14.86 3.92
CA ASN A 280 14.29 15.45 5.11
C ASN A 280 15.83 15.37 5.04
N ASP A 281 16.50 16.11 5.93
CA ASP A 281 17.96 16.23 5.95
C ASP A 281 18.67 14.91 6.29
N GLU A 282 18.10 14.08 7.15
CA GLU A 282 18.65 12.76 7.46
C GLU A 282 18.70 11.86 6.22
N GLY A 283 17.66 11.92 5.36
CA GLY A 283 17.65 11.23 4.08
C GLY A 283 18.71 11.76 3.12
N LYS A 284 18.96 13.08 3.12
CA LYS A 284 20.03 13.71 2.34
C LYS A 284 21.41 13.23 2.77
N VAL A 285 21.69 13.20 4.08
CA VAL A 285 22.98 12.75 4.62
C VAL A 285 23.28 11.31 4.18
N LEU A 286 22.31 10.41 4.28
CA LEU A 286 22.45 9.02 3.85
C LEU A 286 22.70 8.85 2.36
N ALA A 287 22.17 9.74 1.53
CA ALA A 287 22.34 9.69 0.08
C ALA A 287 23.72 10.16 -0.40
N VAL A 288 24.43 10.95 0.42
CA VAL A 288 25.70 11.60 0.07
C VAL A 288 26.92 10.88 0.68
N SER A 289 26.72 9.99 1.67
CA SER A 289 27.77 9.15 2.28
C SER A 289 28.25 7.99 1.39
#